data_AF-F2KMG2-F1
#
_entry.id   AF-F2KMG2-F1
#
_cell.length_a   1.000
_cell.length_b   1.000
_cell.length_c   1.000
_cell.angle_alpha   90.00
_cell.angle_beta   90.00
_cell.angle_gamma   90.00
#
_symmetry.space_group_name_H-M   'P 1'
#
loop_
_entity.id
_entity.type
_entity.pdbx_description
1 polymer ?
#
loop_
_entity_poly.entity_id
_entity_poly.type
_entity_poly.pdbx_seq_one_letter_code
_entity_poly.pdbx_strand_id
1 'polypeptide(L)'
;MLERSCELNELKQLYEAVVAVGLPKPLQNPVKARGRKAFNRFLLLSIIVYGIQRGWSYRDMERFAKEHLDELKELDPGLRKAPDHSSFYVVASKLKVTDILRIYAKLKEQRGEVPVLWY
;
A
#
# COMPACT_ATOMS: atom_id res chain seq x y z
N MET A 1 16.87 4.99 16.16
CA MET A 1 17.27 5.02 14.73
C MET A 1 17.07 3.67 14.04
N LEU A 2 17.27 2.54 14.71
CA LEU A 2 17.10 1.18 14.15
C LEU A 2 15.64 0.77 13.84
N GLU A 3 14.66 1.26 14.59
CA GLU A 3 13.25 0.90 14.36
C GLU A 3 12.69 1.53 13.08
N ARG A 4 13.05 2.80 12.80
CA ARG A 4 12.57 3.52 11.60
C ARG A 4 13.00 2.88 10.29
N SER A 5 14.21 2.29 10.23
CA SER A 5 14.69 1.61 9.03
C SER A 5 13.98 0.28 8.80
N CYS A 6 13.57 -0.41 9.87
CA CYS A 6 12.85 -1.68 9.78
C CYS A 6 11.44 -1.49 9.22
N GLU A 7 10.71 -0.47 9.70
CA GLU A 7 9.34 -0.16 9.26
C GLU A 7 9.25 0.20 7.78
N LEU A 8 10.18 1.01 7.30
CA LEU A 8 10.22 1.42 5.89
C LEU A 8 10.64 0.28 4.97
N ASN A 9 11.56 -0.58 5.41
CA ASN A 9 11.95 -1.76 4.64
C ASN A 9 10.79 -2.74 4.48
N GLU A 10 10.00 -2.95 5.54
CA GLU A 10 8.80 -3.78 5.45
C GLU A 10 7.76 -3.18 4.50
N LEU A 11 7.54 -1.86 4.54
CA LEU A 11 6.65 -1.18 3.61
C LEU A 11 7.15 -1.29 2.15
N LYS A 12 8.46 -1.17 1.91
CA LYS A 12 9.08 -1.35 0.60
C LYS A 12 8.85 -2.76 0.05
N GLN A 13 9.06 -3.80 0.86
CA GLN A 13 8.74 -5.18 0.48
C GLN A 13 7.26 -5.35 0.15
N LEU A 14 6.38 -4.77 0.96
CA LEU A 14 4.93 -4.76 0.70
C LEU A 14 4.58 -4.05 -0.62
N TYR A 15 5.26 -2.95 -0.92
CA TYR A 15 5.10 -2.26 -2.20
C TYR A 15 5.49 -3.14 -3.37
N GLU A 16 6.63 -3.82 -3.30
CA GLU A 16 7.07 -4.78 -4.32
C GLU A 16 6.09 -5.95 -4.47
N ALA A 17 5.57 -6.50 -3.37
CA ALA A 17 4.55 -7.54 -3.39
C ALA A 17 3.26 -7.06 -4.08
N VAL A 18 2.80 -5.85 -3.76
CA VAL A 18 1.62 -5.23 -4.36
C VAL A 18 1.83 -4.97 -5.85
N VAL A 19 3.02 -4.53 -6.27
CA VAL A 19 3.37 -4.36 -7.68
C VAL A 19 3.38 -5.70 -8.41
N ALA A 20 3.95 -6.74 -7.81
CA ALA A 20 4.04 -8.08 -8.42
C ALA A 20 2.66 -8.77 -8.56
N VAL A 21 1.78 -8.63 -7.57
CA VAL A 21 0.39 -9.13 -7.64
C VAL A 21 -0.45 -8.29 -8.61
N GLY A 22 -0.15 -7.01 -8.73
CA GLY A 22 -0.92 -6.05 -9.50
C GLY A 22 -2.15 -5.54 -8.75
N LEU A 23 -2.78 -4.50 -9.31
CA LEU A 23 -3.98 -3.92 -8.71
C LEU A 23 -5.20 -4.83 -8.94
N PRO A 24 -6.08 -5.01 -7.93
CA PRO A 24 -7.39 -5.62 -8.12
C PRO A 24 -8.20 -4.93 -9.22
N LYS A 25 -9.03 -5.67 -9.97
CA LYS A 25 -9.86 -5.12 -11.08
C LYS A 25 -10.60 -3.81 -10.73
N PRO A 26 -11.24 -3.67 -9.55
CA PRO A 26 -11.92 -2.43 -9.16
C PRO A 26 -10.99 -1.21 -9.02
N LEU A 27 -9.70 -1.46 -8.79
CA LEU A 27 -8.64 -0.46 -8.64
C LEU A 27 -7.81 -0.27 -9.91
N GLN A 28 -8.04 -1.03 -10.98
CA GLN A 28 -7.37 -0.82 -12.27
C GLN A 28 -8.03 0.32 -13.05
N ASN A 29 -9.36 0.39 -13.03
CA ASN A 29 -10.09 1.38 -13.81
C ASN A 29 -9.70 2.82 -13.40
N PRO A 30 -9.35 3.70 -14.35
CA PRO A 30 -9.04 5.09 -14.02
C PRO A 30 -10.27 5.73 -13.36
N VAL A 31 -10.07 6.43 -12.24
CA VAL A 31 -11.15 7.24 -11.66
C VAL A 31 -11.37 8.37 -12.67
N LYS A 32 -12.51 8.39 -13.34
CA LYS A 32 -12.93 9.52 -14.18
C LYS A 32 -13.24 10.73 -13.28
N ALA A 33 -12.22 11.33 -12.69
CA ALA A 33 -12.34 12.56 -11.91
C ALA A 33 -11.75 13.70 -12.73
N ARG A 34 -12.60 14.66 -13.12
CA ARG A 34 -12.14 15.98 -13.55
C ARG A 34 -11.45 16.65 -12.34
N GLY A 35 -10.18 17.01 -12.47
CA GLY A 35 -9.46 17.79 -11.44
C GLY A 35 -8.15 17.15 -10.95
N ARG A 36 -8.10 16.76 -9.67
CA ARG A 36 -6.86 16.39 -8.97
C ARG A 36 -6.32 15.03 -9.42
N LYS A 37 -5.00 14.96 -9.65
CA LYS A 37 -4.28 13.70 -9.88
C LYS A 37 -4.52 12.76 -8.70
N ALA A 38 -5.05 11.57 -8.98
CA ALA A 38 -5.27 10.55 -7.96
C ALA A 38 -3.92 10.08 -7.39
N PHE A 39 -3.90 9.72 -6.11
CA PHE A 39 -2.75 9.07 -5.48
C PHE A 39 -2.42 7.76 -6.20
N ASN A 40 -1.13 7.39 -6.19
CA ASN A 40 -0.69 6.09 -6.66
C ASN A 40 -1.39 4.99 -5.84
N ARG A 41 -2.18 4.16 -6.52
CA ARG A 41 -2.98 3.11 -5.88
C ARG A 41 -2.16 1.95 -5.35
N PHE A 42 -0.99 1.69 -5.94
CA PHE A 42 -0.04 0.71 -5.41
C PHE A 42 0.42 1.18 -4.03
N LEU A 43 0.84 2.45 -3.92
CA LEU A 43 1.27 3.04 -2.65
C LEU A 43 0.15 3.03 -1.60
N LEU A 44 -1.06 3.44 -1.96
CA LEU A 44 -2.21 3.40 -1.05
C LEU A 44 -2.49 1.97 -0.56
N LEU A 45 -2.46 1.00 -1.46
CA LEU A 45 -2.73 -0.40 -1.13
C LEU A 45 -1.64 -0.97 -0.21
N SER A 46 -0.37 -0.65 -0.44
CA SER A 46 0.74 -1.05 0.44
C SER A 46 0.57 -0.51 1.86
N ILE A 47 0.24 0.78 2.00
CA ILE A 47 0.00 1.39 3.32
C ILE A 47 -1.23 0.79 4.00
N ILE A 48 -2.30 0.49 3.26
CA ILE A 48 -3.50 -0.17 3.80
C ILE A 48 -3.15 -1.56 4.33
N VAL A 49 -2.45 -2.38 3.55
CA VAL A 49 -2.08 -3.74 3.97
C VAL A 49 -1.15 -3.70 5.18
N TYR A 50 -0.16 -2.81 5.16
CA TYR A 50 0.74 -2.57 6.29
C TYR A 50 -0.02 -2.12 7.55
N GLY A 51 -0.96 -1.18 7.42
CA GLY A 51 -1.78 -0.74 8.53
C GLY A 51 -2.69 -1.84 9.09
N ILE A 52 -3.22 -2.73 8.22
CA ILE A 52 -4.00 -3.90 8.66
C ILE A 52 -3.15 -4.85 9.51
N GLN A 53 -1.87 -5.10 9.14
CA GLN A 53 -0.96 -5.92 9.94
C GLN A 53 -0.79 -5.38 11.36
N ARG A 54 -0.85 -4.06 11.51
CA ARG A 54 -0.58 -3.35 12.77
C ARG A 54 -1.83 -2.94 13.54
N GLY A 55 -3.02 -3.32 13.05
CA GLY A 55 -4.29 -2.92 13.66
C GLY A 55 -4.56 -1.41 13.62
N TRP A 56 -4.03 -0.72 12.61
CA TRP A 56 -4.14 0.73 12.48
C TRP A 56 -5.49 1.18 11.95
N SER A 57 -5.98 2.32 12.45
CA SER A 57 -7.09 3.04 11.83
C SER A 57 -6.61 3.80 10.58
N TYR A 58 -7.55 4.24 9.73
CA TYR A 58 -7.21 5.12 8.59
C TYR A 58 -6.57 6.45 9.03
N ARG A 59 -6.85 6.92 10.25
CA ARG A 59 -6.20 8.12 10.80
C ARG A 59 -4.75 7.85 11.20
N ASP A 60 -4.46 6.66 11.72
CA ASP A 60 -3.09 6.25 12.01
C ASP A 60 -2.28 6.09 10.71
N MET A 61 -2.89 5.54 9.66
CA MET A 61 -2.27 5.48 8.33
C MET A 61 -1.99 6.88 7.76
N GLU A 62 -2.91 7.83 7.92
CA GLU A 62 -2.70 9.24 7.52
C GLU A 62 -1.56 9.88 8.34
N ARG A 63 -1.50 9.64 9.65
CA ARG A 63 -0.42 10.14 10.49
C ARG A 63 0.93 9.57 10.04
N PHE A 64 1.01 8.25 9.84
CA PHE A 64 2.21 7.59 9.32
C PHE A 64 2.65 8.20 7.97
N ALA A 65 1.71 8.41 7.05
CA ALA A 65 2.04 8.96 5.74
C ALA A 65 2.52 10.44 5.79
N LYS A 66 2.09 11.20 6.80
CA LYS A 66 2.61 12.56 7.06
C LYS A 66 4.00 12.54 7.66
N GLU A 67 4.23 11.63 8.60
CA GLU A 67 5.52 11.48 9.29
C GLU A 67 6.63 10.97 8.35
N HIS A 68 6.26 10.17 7.35
CA HIS A 68 7.19 9.54 6.40
C HIS A 68 7.04 10.01 4.96
N LEU A 69 6.58 11.25 4.74
CA LEU A 69 6.25 11.74 3.41
C LEU A 69 7.44 11.68 2.44
N ASP A 70 8.64 11.99 2.93
CA ASP A 70 9.83 12.04 2.08
C ASP A 70 10.29 10.64 1.66
N GLU A 71 10.18 9.65 2.54
CA GLU A 71 10.50 8.25 2.21
C GLU A 71 9.44 7.66 1.26
N LEU A 72 8.17 8.04 1.42
CA LEU A 72 7.12 7.61 0.47
C LEU A 72 7.33 8.17 -0.94
N LYS A 73 8.06 9.29 -1.11
CA LYS A 73 8.44 9.80 -2.44
C LYS A 73 9.46 8.93 -3.15
N GLU A 74 10.22 8.09 -2.43
CA GLU A 74 11.09 7.11 -3.06
C GLU A 74 10.26 6.04 -3.81
N LEU A 75 9.08 5.71 -3.28
CA LEU A 75 8.15 4.75 -3.89
C LEU A 75 7.25 5.40 -4.95
N ASP A 76 6.85 6.66 -4.74
CA ASP A 76 6.10 7.47 -5.69
C ASP A 76 6.72 8.86 -5.83
N PRO A 77 7.66 9.06 -6.78
CA PRO A 77 8.27 10.37 -7.03
C PRO A 77 7.26 11.47 -7.40
N GLY A 78 6.05 11.08 -7.81
CA GLY A 78 4.95 12.01 -8.10
C GLY A 78 4.16 12.46 -6.87
N LEU A 79 4.48 11.95 -5.67
CA LEU A 79 3.75 12.22 -4.43
C LEU A 79 4.04 13.63 -3.92
N ARG A 80 3.09 14.54 -4.10
CA ARG A 80 3.22 15.94 -3.64
C ARG A 80 2.78 16.19 -2.21
N LYS A 81 1.91 15.33 -1.67
CA LYS A 81 1.34 15.44 -0.33
C LYS A 81 1.02 14.06 0.23
N ALA A 82 0.93 13.94 1.54
CA ALA A 82 0.51 12.69 2.17
C ALA A 82 -0.95 12.34 1.79
N PRO A 83 -1.26 11.05 1.54
CA PRO A 83 -2.63 10.56 1.51
C PRO A 83 -3.40 10.85 2.80
N ASP A 84 -4.68 11.16 2.66
CA ASP A 84 -5.59 11.35 3.78
C ASP A 84 -6.40 10.07 4.07
N HIS A 85 -7.00 10.00 5.27
CA HIS A 85 -7.86 8.88 5.67
C HIS A 85 -8.97 8.58 4.65
N SER A 86 -9.50 9.60 3.98
CA SER A 86 -10.53 9.44 2.93
C SER A 86 -10.00 8.69 1.72
N SER A 87 -8.76 8.97 1.31
CA SER A 87 -8.09 8.26 0.21
C SER A 87 -7.91 6.77 0.52
N PHE A 88 -7.53 6.44 1.76
CA PHE A 88 -7.43 5.06 2.20
C PHE A 88 -8.80 4.37 2.22
N TYR A 89 -9.83 5.01 2.76
CA TYR A 89 -11.19 4.48 2.79
C TYR A 89 -11.73 4.17 1.39
N VAL A 90 -11.52 5.06 0.41
CA VAL A 90 -11.98 4.87 -0.97
C VAL A 90 -11.31 3.68 -1.65
N VAL A 91 -10.04 3.39 -1.33
CA VAL A 91 -9.34 2.21 -1.85
C VAL A 91 -9.80 0.95 -1.11
N ALA A 92 -9.80 0.99 0.22
CA ALA A 92 -10.14 -0.15 1.08
C ALA A 92 -11.57 -0.66 0.85
N SER A 93 -12.54 0.24 0.65
CA SER A 93 -13.94 -0.10 0.34
C SER A 93 -14.13 -0.93 -0.95
N LYS A 94 -13.10 -1.02 -1.80
CA LYS A 94 -13.12 -1.78 -3.06
C LYS A 94 -12.33 -3.08 -3.00
N LEU A 95 -11.63 -3.33 -1.88
CA LEU A 95 -10.82 -4.53 -1.69
C LEU A 95 -11.68 -5.68 -1.21
N LYS A 96 -11.41 -6.86 -1.75
CA LYS A 96 -11.88 -8.12 -1.18
C LYS A 96 -10.81 -8.67 -0.24
N VAL A 97 -11.23 -9.47 0.72
CA VAL A 97 -10.30 -10.22 1.59
C VAL A 97 -9.31 -11.04 0.76
N THR A 98 -9.76 -11.61 -0.36
CA THR A 98 -8.90 -12.35 -1.30
C THR A 98 -7.77 -11.52 -1.90
N ASP A 99 -7.99 -10.22 -2.13
CA ASP A 99 -6.97 -9.33 -2.67
C ASP A 99 -5.85 -9.12 -1.65
N ILE A 100 -6.22 -8.93 -0.39
CA ILE A 100 -5.31 -8.82 0.74
C ILE A 100 -4.51 -10.12 0.89
N LEU A 101 -5.19 -11.28 0.92
CA LEU A 101 -4.53 -12.58 1.09
C LEU A 101 -3.51 -12.89 -0.02
N ARG A 102 -3.79 -12.51 -1.27
CA ARG A 102 -2.83 -12.65 -2.38
C ARG A 102 -1.56 -11.84 -2.16
N ILE A 103 -1.69 -10.60 -1.70
CA ILE A 103 -0.55 -9.73 -1.38
C ILE A 103 0.29 -10.34 -0.26
N TYR A 104 -0.35 -10.83 0.81
CA TYR A 104 0.38 -11.51 1.89
C TYR A 104 1.08 -12.77 1.41
N ALA A 105 0.42 -13.58 0.58
CA ALA A 105 1.03 -14.78 0.05
C ALA A 105 2.26 -14.43 -0.80
N LYS A 106 2.17 -13.40 -1.65
CA LYS A 106 3.32 -12.90 -2.42
C LYS A 106 4.45 -12.40 -1.53
N LEU A 107 4.13 -11.67 -0.47
CA LEU A 107 5.13 -11.20 0.50
C LEU A 107 5.86 -12.38 1.16
N LYS A 108 5.13 -13.41 1.58
CA LYS A 108 5.71 -14.63 2.16
C LYS A 108 6.59 -15.38 1.17
N GLU A 109 6.18 -15.46 -0.09
CA GLU A 109 7.01 -16.04 -1.15
C GLU A 109 8.31 -15.25 -1.32
N GLN A 110 8.24 -13.91 -1.40
CA GLN A 110 9.42 -13.06 -1.51
C GLN A 110 10.38 -13.20 -0.33
N ARG A 111 9.84 -13.50 0.86
CA ARG A 111 10.64 -13.80 2.07
C ARG A 111 11.18 -15.23 2.12
N GLY A 112 10.81 -16.09 1.17
CA GLY A 112 11.19 -17.50 1.15
C GLY A 112 10.44 -18.37 2.19
N GLU A 113 9.37 -17.85 2.80
CA GLU A 113 8.57 -18.56 3.81
C GLU A 113 7.64 -19.62 3.18
N VAL A 114 7.25 -19.42 1.92
CA VAL A 114 6.39 -20.34 1.15
C VAL A 114 6.93 -20.50 -0.28
N PRO A 115 6.72 -21.68 -0.93
CA PRO A 115 7.10 -21.86 -2.32
C PRO A 115 6.30 -20.95 -3.26
N VAL A 116 6.82 -20.72 -4.47
CA VAL A 116 6.15 -19.93 -5.52
C VAL A 116 4.72 -20.42 -5.74
N LEU A 117 3.74 -19.55 -5.50
CA LEU A 117 2.34 -19.80 -5.84
C LEU A 117 2.02 -19.04 -7.14
N TRP A 118 1.29 -19.67 -8.05
CA TRP A 118 0.77 -18.99 -9.24
C TRP A 118 -0.43 -18.13 -8.80
N TYR A 119 -0.29 -16.79 -8.82
CA TYR A 119 -1.31 -15.82 -8.35
C TYR A 119 -2.20 -15.24 -9.45
#